data_AF-A0A3E0QD72-F1
#
_entry.id   AF-A0A3E0QD72-F1
#
_cell.length_a   1.000
_cell.length_b   1.000
_cell.length_c   1.000
_cell.angle_alpha   90.00
_cell.angle_beta   90.00
_cell.angle_gamma   90.00
#
_symmetry.space_group_name_H-M   'P 1'
#
loop_
_entity.id
_entity.type
_entity.pdbx_description
1 polymer ?
#
loop_
_entity_poly.entity_id
_entity_poly.type
_entity_poly.pdbx_seq_one_letter_code
_entity_poly.pdbx_strand_id
1 'polypeptide(L)'
;MKISKLLNKKNSIFLILFFLFSFNSYAQDEPVDIWNIDKSKTDEQVITEEKAETTESNEEIVEQQTIDTEDLKIESEILLDQKLESKDVKILGLYYPSENGLSMQMWRNSNGNELKSIFASLDKIDLSKDANKIIEISLLTNANYPSKDISFEEFSNIKSNWLIKNSNLDLIEEYLISNELLNESPELVNYLINEHLSKSNLEKACQIFEKSKTSPEDEYLFKFKLYCLINSDQKE
;
A
#
# COMPACT_ATOMS: atom_id res chain seq x y z
N MET A 1 25.95 47.26 10.97
CA MET A 1 24.96 48.35 10.94
C MET A 1 24.72 48.78 9.49
N LYS A 2 23.58 48.38 8.91
CA LYS A 2 22.80 49.19 7.95
C LYS A 2 21.49 48.46 7.73
N ILE A 3 20.48 49.01 8.39
CA ILE A 3 19.10 48.55 8.43
C ILE A 3 18.50 48.70 7.03
N SER A 4 17.81 47.65 6.59
CA SER A 4 16.96 47.62 5.41
C SER A 4 15.96 48.77 5.45
N LYS A 5 16.10 49.72 4.52
CA LYS A 5 15.04 50.67 4.21
C LYS A 5 14.76 50.51 2.72
N LEU A 6 13.62 49.92 2.41
CA LEU A 6 12.78 50.24 1.23
C LEU A 6 11.57 49.29 1.21
N LEU A 7 10.67 49.44 2.19
CA LEU A 7 9.25 49.17 1.95
C LEU A 7 8.63 50.53 1.64
N ASN A 8 8.36 50.75 0.36
CA ASN A 8 7.70 51.96 -0.13
C ASN A 8 6.35 52.09 0.59
N LYS A 9 6.14 53.20 1.31
CA LYS A 9 4.98 53.42 2.19
C LYS A 9 3.64 53.33 1.44
N LYS A 10 3.64 53.54 0.11
CA LYS A 10 2.48 53.32 -0.76
C LYS A 10 2.17 51.84 -1.03
N ASN A 11 3.17 50.96 -1.06
CA ASN A 11 2.98 49.53 -1.35
C ASN A 11 2.51 48.74 -0.12
N SER A 12 2.79 49.21 1.11
CA SER A 12 2.22 48.60 2.33
C SER A 12 0.71 48.75 2.42
N ILE A 13 0.15 49.85 1.88
CA ILE A 13 -1.31 50.06 1.86
C ILE A 13 -1.98 49.04 0.93
N PHE A 14 -1.39 48.74 -0.23
CA PHE A 14 -1.91 47.71 -1.14
C PHE A 14 -1.86 46.31 -0.52
N LEU A 15 -0.82 45.99 0.25
CA LEU A 15 -0.67 44.69 0.91
C LEU A 15 -1.68 44.52 2.05
N ILE A 16 -1.99 45.58 2.79
CA ILE A 16 -3.03 45.61 3.82
C ILE A 16 -4.43 45.50 3.19
N LEU A 17 -4.67 46.18 2.07
CA LEU A 17 -5.95 46.11 1.37
C LEU A 17 -6.21 44.72 0.79
N PHE A 18 -5.17 44.05 0.28
CA PHE A 18 -5.27 42.67 -0.20
C PHE A 18 -5.67 41.70 0.92
N PHE A 19 -5.08 41.83 2.11
CA PHE A 19 -5.45 41.01 3.27
C PHE A 19 -6.87 41.25 3.78
N LEU A 20 -7.42 42.47 3.63
CA LEU A 20 -8.78 42.80 4.07
C LEU A 20 -9.88 42.24 3.14
N PHE A 21 -9.56 41.92 1.88
CA PHE A 21 -10.53 41.39 0.91
C PHE A 21 -10.51 39.85 0.78
N SER A 22 -9.55 39.15 1.39
CA SER A 22 -9.38 37.69 1.24
C SER A 22 -10.21 36.83 2.21
N PHE A 23 -11.06 37.40 3.07
CA PHE A 23 -11.79 36.66 4.12
C PHE A 23 -13.30 36.50 3.90
N ASN A 24 -13.74 36.30 2.65
CA ASN A 24 -15.12 35.88 2.38
C ASN A 24 -15.16 34.45 1.83
N SER A 25 -14.62 33.50 2.61
CA SER A 25 -14.95 32.09 2.44
C SER A 25 -16.04 31.76 3.46
N TYR A 26 -17.29 31.74 3.01
CA TYR A 26 -18.37 31.14 3.79
C TYR A 26 -18.22 29.62 3.67
N ALA A 27 -17.53 29.00 4.62
CA ALA A 27 -17.64 27.56 4.82
C ALA A 27 -18.95 27.30 5.56
N GLN A 28 -19.77 26.40 5.03
CA GLN A 28 -20.97 25.92 5.69
C GLN A 28 -20.53 24.93 6.78
N ASP A 29 -20.25 25.42 7.99
CA ASP A 29 -19.79 24.64 9.15
C ASP A 29 -20.93 23.84 9.81
N GLU A 30 -21.68 23.09 9.02
CA GLU A 30 -22.54 22.05 9.56
C GLU A 30 -22.06 20.70 9.02
N PRO A 31 -21.56 19.79 9.87
CA PRO A 31 -21.32 18.43 9.44
C PRO A 31 -22.66 17.87 8.95
N VAL A 32 -22.73 17.50 7.67
CA VAL A 32 -23.91 16.82 7.14
C VAL A 32 -24.00 15.48 7.84
N ASP A 33 -24.95 15.37 8.77
CA ASP A 33 -25.21 14.12 9.46
C ASP A 33 -25.90 13.15 8.49
N ILE A 34 -25.09 12.28 7.88
CA ILE A 34 -25.54 11.25 6.93
C ILE A 34 -26.45 10.21 7.61
N TRP A 35 -26.58 10.24 8.94
CA TRP A 35 -27.45 9.36 9.72
C TRP A 35 -28.71 10.04 10.23
N ASN A 36 -28.90 11.33 9.97
CA ASN A 36 -30.08 12.06 10.42
C ASN A 36 -31.23 11.88 9.42
N ILE A 37 -31.96 10.78 9.54
CA ILE A 37 -33.13 10.44 8.71
C ILE A 37 -34.36 11.19 9.24
N ASP A 38 -34.30 12.52 9.31
CA ASP A 38 -35.47 13.36 9.54
C ASP A 38 -36.04 13.80 8.18
N LYS A 39 -37.12 13.13 7.79
CA LYS A 39 -37.88 13.41 6.56
C LYS A 39 -38.60 14.75 6.67
N SER A 40 -37.97 15.84 6.22
CA SER A 40 -38.63 16.87 5.41
C SER A 40 -37.65 17.98 5.02
N LYS A 41 -37.29 17.98 3.73
CA LYS A 41 -37.17 19.15 2.83
C LYS A 41 -36.41 18.71 1.58
N THR A 42 -37.19 18.38 0.57
CA THR A 42 -36.75 18.16 -0.80
C THR A 42 -36.35 19.51 -1.38
N ASP A 43 -35.07 19.70 -1.65
CA ASP A 43 -34.61 20.70 -2.62
C ASP A 43 -33.78 19.95 -3.68
N GLU A 44 -34.38 19.83 -4.87
CA GLU A 44 -33.78 19.26 -6.07
C GLU A 44 -32.60 20.13 -6.53
N GLN A 45 -31.41 19.54 -6.60
CA GLN A 45 -30.39 19.96 -7.57
C GLN A 45 -29.73 18.72 -8.19
N VAL A 46 -30.21 18.39 -9.39
CA VAL A 46 -29.62 17.40 -10.29
C VAL A 46 -28.29 17.97 -10.81
N ILE A 47 -27.17 17.39 -10.40
CA ILE A 47 -25.87 17.62 -11.02
C ILE A 47 -25.77 16.68 -12.23
N THR A 48 -25.56 17.27 -13.39
CA THR A 48 -25.34 16.59 -14.67
C THR A 48 -23.87 16.17 -14.73
N GLU A 49 -23.58 14.88 -14.92
CA GLU A 49 -22.23 14.40 -15.25
C GLU A 49 -22.17 13.80 -16.65
N GLU A 50 -21.09 14.17 -17.34
CA GLU A 50 -20.72 13.84 -18.71
C GLU A 50 -20.54 12.35 -18.95
N LYS A 51 -21.00 11.94 -20.14
CA LYS A 51 -20.88 10.61 -20.73
C LYS A 51 -19.43 10.34 -21.15
N ALA A 52 -18.80 9.32 -20.55
CA ALA A 52 -17.65 8.64 -21.14
C ALA A 52 -18.10 7.25 -21.63
N GLU A 53 -18.01 7.05 -22.94
CA GLU A 53 -18.35 5.80 -23.61
C GLU A 53 -17.22 4.76 -23.45
N THR A 54 -17.58 3.56 -23.01
CA THR A 54 -16.91 2.32 -23.45
C THR A 54 -17.95 1.23 -23.71
N THR A 55 -17.77 0.61 -24.85
CA THR A 55 -18.59 -0.34 -25.63
C THR A 55 -18.98 -1.65 -24.94
N GLU A 56 -20.29 -1.93 -25.01
CA GLU A 56 -21.01 -3.18 -25.35
C GLU A 56 -20.56 -4.53 -24.74
N SER A 57 -21.39 -5.04 -23.82
CA SER A 57 -21.84 -6.43 -23.84
C SER A 57 -23.32 -6.50 -23.40
N ASN A 58 -24.14 -7.17 -24.23
CA ASN A 58 -25.59 -7.24 -24.20
C ASN A 58 -26.24 -7.50 -22.83
N GLU A 59 -27.10 -6.57 -22.39
CA GLU A 59 -28.23 -6.86 -21.50
C GLU A 59 -29.47 -6.14 -22.05
N GLU A 60 -30.58 -6.88 -22.19
CA GLU A 60 -31.87 -6.37 -22.64
C GLU A 60 -32.38 -5.28 -21.68
N ILE A 61 -32.74 -4.13 -22.24
CA ILE A 61 -33.36 -3.02 -21.51
C ILE A 61 -34.78 -3.45 -21.14
N VAL A 62 -35.01 -3.80 -19.88
CA VAL A 62 -36.35 -3.86 -19.30
C VAL A 62 -36.75 -2.43 -18.91
N GLU A 63 -37.79 -1.91 -19.54
CA GLU A 63 -38.45 -0.65 -19.20
C GLU A 63 -38.70 -0.55 -17.68
N GLN A 64 -38.22 0.53 -17.06
CA GLN A 64 -38.56 0.86 -15.67
C GLN A 64 -40.06 1.15 -15.57
N GLN A 65 -40.83 0.16 -15.12
CA GLN A 65 -42.15 0.38 -14.57
C GLN A 65 -41.99 0.96 -13.16
N THR A 66 -42.54 2.15 -12.94
CA THR A 66 -42.67 2.76 -11.62
C THR A 66 -43.57 1.89 -10.75
N ILE A 67 -43.01 1.34 -9.66
CA ILE A 67 -43.75 0.55 -8.67
C ILE A 67 -44.20 1.51 -7.57
N ASP A 68 -45.52 1.63 -7.37
CA ASP A 68 -46.12 2.31 -6.22
C ASP A 68 -45.76 1.56 -4.93
N THR A 69 -45.04 2.23 -4.03
CA THR A 69 -44.39 1.64 -2.85
C THR A 69 -45.32 1.42 -1.64
N GLU A 70 -46.63 1.59 -1.78
CA GLU A 70 -47.55 1.56 -0.62
C GLU A 70 -47.97 0.14 -0.17
N ASP A 71 -47.78 -0.90 -0.99
CA ASP A 71 -48.19 -2.28 -0.65
C ASP A 71 -47.03 -3.28 -0.44
N LEU A 72 -45.77 -2.84 -0.50
CA LEU A 72 -44.62 -3.73 -0.30
C LEU A 72 -44.25 -3.80 1.18
N LYS A 73 -44.85 -4.74 1.92
CA LYS A 73 -44.19 -5.33 3.09
C LYS A 73 -42.92 -6.04 2.61
N ILE A 74 -41.83 -5.29 2.49
CA ILE A 74 -40.51 -5.86 2.26
C ILE A 74 -40.07 -6.47 3.59
N GLU A 75 -40.40 -7.74 3.78
CA GLU A 75 -39.66 -8.59 4.69
C GLU A 75 -38.26 -8.72 4.06
N SER A 76 -37.34 -7.85 4.46
CA SER A 76 -35.98 -7.86 3.95
C SER A 76 -35.28 -9.09 4.52
N GLU A 77 -35.43 -10.24 3.85
CA GLU A 77 -34.46 -11.32 3.98
C GLU A 77 -33.12 -10.76 3.49
N ILE A 78 -32.30 -10.33 4.44
CA ILE A 78 -30.88 -10.11 4.19
C ILE A 78 -30.34 -11.49 3.80
N LEU A 79 -30.16 -11.71 2.50
CA LEU A 79 -29.43 -12.86 1.96
C LEU A 79 -27.95 -12.72 2.31
N LEU A 80 -27.65 -12.85 3.60
CA LEU A 80 -26.31 -12.96 4.13
C LEU A 80 -25.89 -14.42 4.00
N ASP A 81 -25.55 -14.86 2.79
CA ASP A 81 -24.71 -16.05 2.55
C ASP A 81 -24.50 -16.29 1.04
N GLN A 82 -24.02 -15.26 0.31
CA GLN A 82 -23.15 -15.59 -0.81
C GLN A 82 -21.81 -16.02 -0.20
N LYS A 83 -21.53 -17.31 -0.23
CA LYS A 83 -20.21 -17.86 0.08
C LYS A 83 -19.18 -17.10 -0.74
N LEU A 84 -18.51 -16.12 -0.11
CA LEU A 84 -17.39 -15.41 -0.69
C LEU A 84 -16.32 -16.48 -0.90
N GLU A 85 -16.18 -16.96 -2.14
CA GLU A 85 -15.00 -17.71 -2.52
C GLU A 85 -13.82 -16.74 -2.43
N SER A 86 -13.16 -16.72 -1.27
CA SER A 86 -11.93 -15.98 -1.07
C SER A 86 -10.91 -16.57 -2.03
N LYS A 87 -10.68 -15.89 -3.15
CA LYS A 87 -9.43 -16.09 -3.88
C LYS A 87 -8.32 -15.62 -2.94
N ASP A 88 -7.35 -16.48 -2.67
CA ASP A 88 -6.18 -16.14 -1.85
C ASP A 88 -5.35 -15.07 -2.57
N VAL A 89 -5.73 -13.80 -2.40
CA VAL A 89 -4.96 -12.67 -2.93
C VAL A 89 -3.81 -12.42 -1.97
N LYS A 90 -2.62 -12.91 -2.35
CA LYS A 90 -1.39 -12.64 -1.61
C LYS A 90 -0.92 -11.21 -1.89
N ILE A 91 -0.99 -10.35 -0.87
CA ILE A 91 -0.43 -8.99 -0.89
C ILE A 91 0.82 -9.01 -0.01
N LEU A 92 1.95 -8.56 -0.59
CA LEU A 92 3.22 -8.48 0.13
C LEU A 92 3.67 -7.02 0.24
N GLY A 93 3.91 -6.52 1.44
CA GLY A 93 4.37 -5.15 1.69
C GLY A 93 4.51 -4.81 3.17
N LEU A 94 4.81 -3.55 3.43
CA LEU A 94 5.04 -2.94 4.74
C LEU A 94 4.18 -1.69 4.94
N TYR A 95 4.02 -0.88 3.88
CA TYR A 95 3.37 0.44 4.00
C TYR A 95 1.91 0.41 3.59
N TYR A 96 1.11 1.25 4.24
CA TYR A 96 -0.24 1.55 3.77
C TYR A 96 -0.17 2.47 2.55
N PRO A 97 -0.90 2.16 1.45
CA PRO A 97 -0.85 2.98 0.24
C PRO A 97 -1.22 4.45 0.49
N SER A 98 -2.25 4.69 1.29
CA SER A 98 -2.78 6.03 1.57
C SER A 98 -1.77 6.97 2.23
N GLU A 99 -0.83 6.45 3.03
CA GLU A 99 0.21 7.24 3.70
C GLU A 99 1.18 7.90 2.72
N ASN A 100 1.33 7.33 1.52
CA ASN A 100 2.21 7.83 0.47
C ASN A 100 1.44 8.36 -0.75
N GLY A 101 0.11 8.56 -0.62
CA GLY A 101 -0.73 8.99 -1.74
C GLY A 101 -0.85 7.94 -2.86
N LEU A 102 -0.67 6.66 -2.52
CA LEU A 102 -0.75 5.53 -3.45
C LEU A 102 -2.07 4.78 -3.30
N SER A 103 -2.40 3.98 -4.32
CA SER A 103 -3.57 3.10 -4.33
C SER A 103 -3.14 1.64 -4.25
N MET A 104 -3.98 0.79 -3.64
CA MET A 104 -3.79 -0.67 -3.71
C MET A 104 -3.74 -1.20 -5.16
N GLN A 105 -4.24 -0.45 -6.14
CA GLN A 105 -4.23 -0.83 -7.55
C GLN A 105 -3.06 -0.25 -8.35
N MET A 106 -2.05 0.36 -7.69
CA MET A 106 -0.97 1.09 -8.38
C MET A 106 -0.23 0.26 -9.44
N TRP A 107 -0.12 -1.06 -9.25
CA TRP A 107 0.55 -1.96 -10.18
C TRP A 107 -0.38 -2.66 -11.18
N ARG A 108 -1.71 -2.52 -11.04
CA ARG A 108 -2.71 -3.32 -11.79
C ARG A 108 -2.50 -3.28 -13.31
N ASN A 109 -2.13 -2.10 -13.83
CA ASN A 109 -1.97 -1.87 -15.27
C ASN A 109 -0.52 -1.98 -15.75
N SER A 110 0.43 -2.31 -14.87
CA SER A 110 1.85 -2.41 -15.21
C SER A 110 2.14 -3.67 -16.02
N ASN A 111 3.06 -3.58 -16.99
CA ASN A 111 3.52 -4.73 -17.74
C ASN A 111 4.72 -5.40 -17.05
N GLY A 112 4.60 -6.70 -16.81
CA GLY A 112 5.63 -7.51 -16.17
C GLY A 112 7.00 -7.52 -16.85
N ASN A 113 7.03 -7.58 -18.19
CA ASN A 113 8.28 -7.59 -18.95
C ASN A 113 8.98 -6.23 -18.88
N GLU A 114 8.22 -5.13 -18.88
CA GLU A 114 8.76 -3.79 -18.67
C GLU A 114 9.35 -3.66 -17.27
N LEU A 115 8.64 -4.14 -16.23
CA LEU A 115 9.17 -4.13 -14.86
C LEU A 115 10.49 -4.90 -14.76
N LYS A 116 10.57 -6.12 -15.32
CA LYS A 116 11.81 -6.91 -15.35
C LYS A 116 12.95 -6.15 -16.02
N SER A 117 12.67 -5.48 -17.15
CA SER A 117 13.68 -4.69 -17.88
C SER A 117 14.14 -3.46 -17.08
N ILE A 118 13.22 -2.75 -16.43
CA ILE A 118 13.50 -1.59 -15.59
C ILE A 118 14.39 -2.01 -14.42
N PHE A 119 14.00 -3.03 -13.65
CA PHE A 119 14.78 -3.47 -12.49
C PHE A 119 16.15 -4.04 -12.88
N ALA A 120 16.25 -4.80 -13.97
CA ALA A 120 17.55 -5.24 -14.50
C ALA A 120 18.46 -4.08 -14.95
N SER A 121 17.88 -2.92 -15.29
CA SER A 121 18.65 -1.70 -15.63
C SER A 121 19.06 -0.94 -14.38
N LEU A 122 18.15 -0.81 -13.41
CA LEU A 122 18.42 -0.22 -12.09
C LEU A 122 19.50 -1.00 -11.33
N ASP A 123 19.59 -2.32 -11.54
CA ASP A 123 20.63 -3.16 -10.94
C ASP A 123 22.04 -2.75 -11.35
N LYS A 124 22.21 -2.11 -12.51
CA LYS A 124 23.51 -1.70 -13.06
C LYS A 124 23.96 -0.30 -12.63
N ILE A 125 23.13 0.40 -11.84
CA ILE A 125 23.32 1.80 -11.51
C ILE A 125 23.35 1.96 -9.98
N ASP A 126 24.19 2.88 -9.51
CA ASP A 126 24.18 3.36 -8.13
C ASP A 126 23.11 4.44 -8.00
N LEU A 127 22.03 4.12 -7.30
CA LEU A 127 20.91 5.03 -7.09
C LEU A 127 21.20 6.01 -5.96
N SER A 128 20.69 7.23 -6.09
CA SER A 128 20.70 8.19 -4.99
C SER A 128 19.84 7.69 -3.82
N LYS A 129 20.06 8.26 -2.64
CA LYS A 129 19.23 7.97 -1.46
C LYS A 129 17.75 8.18 -1.73
N ASP A 130 17.40 9.27 -2.41
CA ASP A 130 16.01 9.60 -2.73
C ASP A 130 15.41 8.62 -3.75
N ALA A 131 16.19 8.23 -4.77
CA ALA A 131 15.76 7.24 -5.74
C ALA A 131 15.52 5.85 -5.09
N ASN A 132 16.42 5.42 -4.20
CA ASN A 132 16.22 4.21 -3.41
C ASN A 132 14.96 4.30 -2.55
N LYS A 133 14.70 5.45 -1.92
CA LYS A 133 13.49 5.64 -1.11
C LYS A 133 12.20 5.58 -1.94
N ILE A 134 12.20 6.11 -3.16
CA ILE A 134 11.06 6.01 -4.08
C ILE A 134 10.79 4.54 -4.43
N ILE A 135 11.84 3.77 -4.75
CA ILE A 135 11.68 2.34 -5.07
C ILE A 135 11.22 1.55 -3.84
N GLU A 136 11.79 1.83 -2.66
CA GLU A 136 11.38 1.22 -1.39
C GLU A 136 9.88 1.39 -1.16
N ILE A 137 9.39 2.64 -1.20
CA ILE A 137 7.97 2.94 -1.03
C ILE A 137 7.15 2.24 -2.11
N SER A 138 7.59 2.27 -3.37
CA SER A 138 6.84 1.69 -4.49
C SER A 138 6.71 0.17 -4.39
N LEU A 139 7.80 -0.54 -4.05
CA LEU A 139 7.84 -2.00 -3.98
C LEU A 139 7.24 -2.53 -2.67
N LEU A 140 7.45 -1.84 -1.55
CA LEU A 140 7.04 -2.30 -0.22
C LEU A 140 5.71 -1.68 0.23
N THR A 141 4.98 -0.98 -0.63
CA THR A 141 3.58 -0.63 -0.35
C THR A 141 2.68 -1.85 -0.53
N ASN A 142 1.74 -2.06 0.39
CA ASN A 142 0.72 -3.10 0.34
C ASN A 142 -0.25 -2.86 -0.83
N ALA A 143 0.05 -3.45 -1.98
CA ALA A 143 -0.71 -3.29 -3.21
C ALA A 143 -0.85 -4.62 -3.96
N ASN A 144 -1.89 -4.73 -4.79
CA ASN A 144 -2.06 -5.85 -5.71
C ASN A 144 -0.89 -5.89 -6.68
N TYR A 145 -0.39 -7.08 -6.99
CA TYR A 145 0.67 -7.25 -8.00
C TYR A 145 0.13 -7.04 -9.42
N PRO A 146 1.00 -6.75 -10.41
CA PRO A 146 0.57 -6.58 -11.80
C PRO A 146 -0.04 -7.87 -12.36
N SER A 147 -1.17 -7.78 -13.06
CA SER A 147 -1.82 -8.95 -13.65
C SER A 147 -1.32 -9.28 -15.06
N LYS A 148 -0.48 -8.43 -15.67
CA LYS A 148 -0.04 -8.55 -17.07
C LYS A 148 1.42 -8.99 -17.15
N ASP A 149 1.68 -10.14 -17.79
CA ASP A 149 3.01 -10.65 -18.16
C ASP A 149 4.01 -10.87 -16.99
N ILE A 150 3.52 -11.10 -15.76
CA ILE A 150 4.33 -11.46 -14.59
C ILE A 150 3.53 -12.31 -13.62
N SER A 151 4.17 -13.33 -13.03
CA SER A 151 3.56 -14.09 -11.94
C SER A 151 3.76 -13.40 -10.58
N PHE A 152 3.01 -13.84 -9.57
CA PHE A 152 3.20 -13.36 -8.21
C PHE A 152 4.63 -13.64 -7.70
N GLU A 153 5.14 -14.84 -7.97
CA GLU A 153 6.48 -15.28 -7.58
C GLU A 153 7.56 -14.44 -8.27
N GLU A 154 7.41 -14.17 -9.57
CA GLU A 154 8.34 -13.31 -10.31
C GLU A 154 8.35 -11.87 -9.75
N PHE A 155 7.17 -11.32 -9.41
CA PHE A 155 7.08 -9.99 -8.81
C PHE A 155 7.65 -9.97 -7.38
N SER A 156 7.40 -11.02 -6.59
CA SER A 156 7.99 -11.18 -5.26
C SER A 156 9.52 -11.24 -5.34
N ASN A 157 10.07 -11.95 -6.32
CA ASN A 157 11.51 -12.04 -6.53
C ASN A 157 12.14 -10.68 -6.88
N ILE A 158 11.43 -9.81 -7.63
CA ILE A 158 11.90 -8.43 -7.85
C ILE A 158 12.07 -7.70 -6.51
N LYS A 159 11.10 -7.84 -5.58
CA LYS A 159 11.18 -7.24 -4.25
C LYS A 159 12.35 -7.79 -3.44
N SER A 160 12.49 -9.11 -3.38
CA SER A 160 13.57 -9.79 -2.65
C SER A 160 14.95 -9.41 -3.20
N ASN A 161 15.12 -9.38 -4.52
CA ASN A 161 16.38 -8.99 -5.17
C ASN A 161 16.76 -7.54 -4.84
N TRP A 162 15.78 -6.62 -4.89
CA TRP A 162 16.02 -5.23 -4.53
C TRP A 162 16.41 -5.09 -3.05
N LEU A 163 15.71 -5.80 -2.15
CA LEU A 163 16.00 -5.83 -0.72
C LEU A 163 17.43 -6.31 -0.44
N ILE A 164 17.85 -7.42 -1.08
CA ILE A 164 19.21 -7.96 -0.98
C ILE A 164 20.24 -6.92 -1.46
N LYS A 165 19.99 -6.31 -2.62
CA LYS A 165 20.88 -5.29 -3.20
C LYS A 165 21.03 -4.06 -2.28
N ASN A 166 19.94 -3.62 -1.64
CA ASN A 166 19.96 -2.48 -0.73
C ASN A 166 20.56 -2.82 0.65
N SER A 167 20.62 -4.12 1.00
CA SER A 167 21.31 -4.67 2.18
C SER A 167 20.93 -4.04 3.53
N ASN A 168 19.71 -3.50 3.63
CA ASN A 168 19.18 -3.00 4.88
C ASN A 168 18.56 -4.16 5.68
N LEU A 169 19.35 -4.76 6.58
CA LEU A 169 18.96 -5.98 7.31
C LEU A 169 17.72 -5.79 8.18
N ASP A 170 17.55 -4.62 8.81
CA ASP A 170 16.38 -4.35 9.65
C ASP A 170 15.11 -4.31 8.80
N LEU A 171 15.17 -3.68 7.61
CA LEU A 171 14.07 -3.64 6.66
C LEU A 171 13.73 -5.03 6.10
N ILE A 172 14.74 -5.86 5.85
CA ILE A 172 14.56 -7.25 5.39
C ILE A 172 13.86 -8.07 6.47
N GLU A 173 14.32 -7.97 7.72
CA GLU A 173 13.69 -8.67 8.85
C GLU A 173 12.22 -8.24 9.00
N GLU A 174 11.95 -6.93 8.98
CA GLU A 174 10.58 -6.39 9.06
C GLU A 174 9.70 -6.90 7.91
N TYR A 175 10.22 -6.92 6.68
CA TYR A 175 9.51 -7.42 5.51
C TYR A 175 9.18 -8.92 5.63
N LEU A 176 10.15 -9.74 6.03
CA LEU A 176 9.97 -11.18 6.18
C LEU A 176 8.94 -11.51 7.28
N ILE A 177 9.04 -10.85 8.44
CA ILE A 177 8.16 -11.12 9.58
C ILE A 177 6.73 -10.62 9.32
N SER A 178 6.58 -9.40 8.82
CA SER A 178 5.25 -8.80 8.59
C SER A 178 4.43 -9.54 7.54
N ASN A 179 5.11 -10.18 6.60
CA ASN A 179 4.48 -10.93 5.50
C ASN A 179 4.55 -12.46 5.69
N GLU A 180 5.04 -12.93 6.83
CA GLU A 180 5.16 -14.35 7.18
C GLU A 180 5.98 -15.20 6.17
N LEU A 181 6.97 -14.60 5.52
CA LEU A 181 7.67 -15.17 4.34
C LEU A 181 8.79 -16.16 4.65
N LEU A 182 8.74 -16.83 5.81
CA LEU A 182 9.81 -17.72 6.24
C LEU A 182 10.02 -18.88 5.24
N ASN A 183 8.92 -19.43 4.70
CA ASN A 183 8.95 -20.56 3.78
C ASN A 183 8.81 -20.12 2.31
N GLU A 184 8.19 -18.97 2.07
CA GLU A 184 7.93 -18.41 0.75
C GLU A 184 9.15 -17.72 0.15
N SER A 185 10.12 -17.31 0.97
CA SER A 185 11.33 -16.61 0.50
C SER A 185 12.59 -17.08 1.24
N PRO A 186 12.92 -18.39 1.19
CA PRO A 186 14.05 -18.95 1.93
C PRO A 186 15.40 -18.35 1.51
N GLU A 187 15.54 -17.89 0.27
CA GLU A 187 16.74 -17.19 -0.20
C GLU A 187 16.98 -15.86 0.54
N LEU A 188 15.91 -15.07 0.74
CA LEU A 188 15.99 -13.81 1.47
C LEU A 188 16.26 -14.03 2.96
N VAL A 189 15.66 -15.06 3.55
CA VAL A 189 15.93 -15.48 4.95
C VAL A 189 17.38 -15.91 5.11
N ASN A 190 17.89 -16.74 4.18
CA ASN A 190 19.29 -17.16 4.16
C ASN A 190 20.25 -15.98 4.05
N TYR A 191 19.94 -15.02 3.18
CA TYR A 191 20.72 -13.79 3.06
C TYR A 191 20.79 -13.03 4.38
N LEU A 192 19.64 -12.78 5.04
CA LEU A 192 19.58 -12.10 6.33
C LEU A 192 20.44 -12.79 7.40
N ILE A 193 20.29 -14.11 7.53
CA ILE A 193 21.06 -14.93 8.48
C ILE A 193 22.56 -14.83 8.19
N ASN A 194 22.97 -15.06 6.95
CA ASN A 194 24.38 -15.07 6.56
C ASN A 194 25.03 -13.70 6.75
N GLU A 195 24.32 -12.61 6.50
CA GLU A 195 24.81 -11.25 6.73
C GLU A 195 24.97 -10.93 8.23
N HIS A 196 24.13 -11.48 9.11
CA HIS A 196 24.35 -11.36 10.55
C HIS A 196 25.51 -12.23 11.03
N LEU A 197 25.64 -13.46 10.49
CA LEU A 197 26.75 -14.36 10.81
C LEU A 197 28.11 -13.82 10.33
N SER A 198 28.16 -13.18 9.16
CA SER A 198 29.40 -12.56 8.65
C SER A 198 29.90 -11.44 9.59
N LYS A 199 28.98 -10.80 10.31
CA LYS A 199 29.25 -9.80 11.36
C LYS A 199 29.46 -10.43 12.74
N SER A 200 29.60 -11.75 12.83
CA SER A 200 29.72 -12.52 14.07
C SER A 200 28.56 -12.30 15.05
N ASN A 201 27.38 -11.94 14.55
CA ASN A 201 26.22 -11.65 15.37
C ASN A 201 25.22 -12.82 15.33
N LEU A 202 25.54 -13.88 16.07
CA LEU A 202 24.72 -15.07 16.15
C LEU A 202 23.32 -14.78 16.75
N GLU A 203 23.25 -13.90 17.74
CA GLU A 203 21.98 -13.52 18.37
C GLU A 203 21.02 -12.96 17.31
N LYS A 204 21.47 -11.99 16.52
CA LYS A 204 20.67 -11.44 15.42
C LYS A 204 20.32 -12.45 14.34
N ALA A 205 21.23 -13.36 14.00
CA ALA A 205 20.95 -14.41 13.03
C ALA A 205 19.83 -15.36 13.49
N CYS A 206 19.71 -15.61 14.81
CA CYS A 206 18.68 -16.49 15.37
C CYS A 206 17.33 -15.79 15.59
N GLN A 207 17.29 -14.45 15.70
CA GLN A 207 16.07 -13.68 16.02
C GLN A 207 14.89 -13.93 15.09
N ILE A 208 15.14 -14.19 13.81
CA ILE A 208 14.08 -14.44 12.83
C ILE A 208 13.21 -15.64 13.24
N PHE A 209 13.80 -16.70 13.81
CA PHE A 209 13.06 -17.89 14.22
C PHE A 209 12.24 -17.69 15.48
N GLU A 210 12.66 -16.78 16.36
CA GLU A 210 11.91 -16.42 17.58
C GLU A 210 10.65 -15.61 17.22
N LYS A 211 10.75 -14.76 16.20
CA LYS A 211 9.65 -13.90 15.73
C LYS A 211 8.72 -14.61 14.74
N SER A 212 9.19 -15.67 14.09
CA SER A 212 8.39 -16.43 13.12
C SER A 212 7.31 -17.29 13.79
N LYS A 213 6.13 -17.37 13.16
CA LYS A 213 5.01 -18.21 13.64
C LYS A 213 5.15 -19.68 13.24
N THR A 214 5.90 -19.96 12.18
CA THR A 214 6.05 -21.28 11.58
C THR A 214 7.48 -21.77 11.69
N SER A 215 7.69 -23.07 11.47
CA SER A 215 9.04 -23.63 11.36
C SER A 215 9.51 -23.57 9.90
N PRO A 216 10.81 -23.30 9.66
CA PRO A 216 11.32 -23.32 8.30
C PRO A 216 11.25 -24.73 7.72
N GLU A 217 10.85 -24.84 6.46
CA GLU A 217 10.81 -26.09 5.70
C GLU A 217 12.14 -26.36 4.96
N ASP A 218 12.88 -25.30 4.63
CA ASP A 218 14.21 -25.41 4.03
C ASP A 218 15.17 -26.16 4.96
N GLU A 219 15.90 -27.13 4.41
CA GLU A 219 16.76 -28.03 5.19
C GLU A 219 17.88 -27.28 5.93
N TYR A 220 18.48 -26.28 5.28
CA TYR A 220 19.55 -25.50 5.88
C TYR A 220 19.01 -24.61 7.00
N LEU A 221 17.91 -23.88 6.74
CA LEU A 221 17.25 -23.04 7.74
C LEU A 221 16.77 -23.86 8.94
N PHE A 222 16.24 -25.07 8.71
CA PHE A 222 15.82 -25.97 9.77
C PHE A 222 16.99 -26.42 10.65
N LYS A 223 18.12 -26.83 10.05
CA LYS A 223 19.34 -27.17 10.79
C LYS A 223 19.88 -25.98 11.58
N PHE A 224 19.86 -24.79 10.98
CA PHE A 224 20.33 -23.58 11.63
C PHE A 224 19.43 -23.17 12.80
N LYS A 225 18.10 -23.31 12.66
CA LYS A 225 17.16 -23.13 13.78
C LYS A 225 17.47 -24.08 14.94
N LEU A 226 17.76 -25.36 14.66
CA LEU A 226 18.15 -26.30 15.71
C LEU A 226 19.45 -25.88 16.40
N TYR A 227 20.44 -25.40 15.64
CA TYR A 227 21.67 -24.85 16.21
C TYR A 227 21.40 -23.67 17.14
N CYS A 228 20.51 -22.74 16.74
CA CYS A 228 20.09 -21.62 17.58
C CYS A 228 19.50 -22.08 18.92
N LEU A 229 18.61 -23.08 18.90
CA LEU A 229 17.99 -23.64 20.11
C LEU A 229 19.01 -24.32 21.04
N ILE A 230 19.93 -25.11 20.49
CA ILE A 230 21.00 -25.75 21.30
C ILE A 230 21.89 -24.69 21.96
N ASN A 231 22.19 -23.61 21.23
CA ASN A 231 23.05 -22.55 21.72
C ASN A 231 22.35 -21.64 22.76
N SER A 232 21.03 -21.49 22.71
CA SER A 232 20.29 -20.79 23.77
C SER A 232 20.32 -21.58 25.08
N ASP A 233 20.12 -22.90 25.01
CA ASP A 233 20.14 -23.79 26.19
C ASP A 233 21.52 -23.85 26.88
N GLN A 234 22.61 -23.61 26.12
CA GLN A 234 23.97 -23.56 26.68
C GLN A 234 24.32 -22.23 27.38
N LYS A 235 23.48 -21.19 27.23
CA LYS A 235 23.68 -19.88 27.86
C LYS A 235 22.91 -19.73 29.18
N GLU A 236 22.00 -20.65 29.51
CA GLU A 236 21.32 -20.76 30.81
C GLU A 236 22.13 -21.60 31.82
#